data_AF-A0A1Y5D6B3-F1
#
_entry.id   AF-A0A1Y5D6B3-F1
#
_cell.length_a   1.000
_cell.length_b   1.000
_cell.length_c   1.000
_cell.angle_alpha   90.00
_cell.angle_beta   90.00
_cell.angle_gamma   90.00
#
_symmetry.space_group_name_H-M   'P 1'
#
loop_
_entity.id
_entity.type
_entity.pdbx_description
1 polymer ?
#
loop_
_entity_poly.entity_id
_entity_poly.type
_entity_poly.pdbx_seq_one_letter_code
_entity_poly.pdbx_strand_id
1 'polypeptide(L)'
;MSPKEARVVESSSRQYEDARFPAEGVSPIQSDHDEINLFELLGTIWQGRLKIALVALLCILLGAAYAFTATQWFETNFKISASKPEIFYGVNNSELVKVTPQRALQEVRQKLSSAENFKEFYLESSVAQELLMLPENATKEQFAYSVFNGHLEEVVMKIKKGEDKPLNPFVEFKYTYPKVVEGDQLLAAYLHWSDALVKSGWVATFNKTRENELLLNQKKMQKILNEYNKDIEIKGVQSSESYKYKRIVLQDQLKALKDLLIKKNQQRVLVLSENISIAKRLGFKKPTTPADVKEIRNSSPVSSSGVEIINSEYSGLDKLPMYYRGYESLEAEKIELNNRKKDKFPSAAIVDMEKQLALLEKDREIEKLQNRETPQAFIKKYVALEKRNAHLSTLQIEINNVALYKLDSKPMARQKSIKPKKLLILVLAAFVGLMMGTLLVLIQGASKKRKATA
;
A
#
# COMPACT_ATOMS: atom_id res chain seq x y z
N MET A 1 31.58 -56.52 19.43
CA MET A 1 30.72 -57.30 20.35
C MET A 1 29.82 -58.17 19.48
N SER A 2 30.33 -59.19 18.77
CA SER A 2 30.87 -60.51 19.17
C SER A 2 29.75 -61.56 19.32
N PRO A 3 29.88 -62.79 18.80
CA PRO A 3 30.64 -63.24 17.61
C PRO A 3 29.87 -64.30 16.77
N LYS A 4 30.28 -64.56 15.50
CA LYS A 4 30.86 -65.83 14.97
C LYS A 4 30.10 -67.12 15.35
N GLU A 5 29.89 -68.10 14.49
CA GLU A 5 30.85 -68.72 13.58
C GLU A 5 30.15 -69.76 12.69
N ALA A 6 30.67 -69.96 11.48
CA ALA A 6 30.29 -71.01 10.57
C ALA A 6 31.01 -72.33 10.93
N ARG A 7 30.43 -73.50 10.61
CA ARG A 7 31.20 -74.61 10.03
C ARG A 7 30.36 -75.72 9.41
N VAL A 8 30.78 -76.04 8.18
CA VAL A 8 30.55 -77.27 7.41
C VAL A 8 31.25 -78.45 8.09
N VAL A 9 30.62 -79.64 8.12
CA VAL A 9 31.33 -80.94 8.02
C VAL A 9 30.42 -81.98 7.33
N GLU A 10 31.04 -82.70 6.41
CA GLU A 10 30.59 -83.78 5.53
C GLU A 10 30.66 -85.18 6.18
N SER A 11 29.94 -86.12 5.57
CA SER A 11 30.09 -87.60 5.60
C SER A 11 29.68 -88.33 6.91
N SER A 12 29.23 -89.60 6.92
CA SER A 12 29.60 -90.73 6.05
C SER A 12 28.52 -91.84 6.00
N SER A 13 28.52 -92.50 4.85
CA SER A 13 27.95 -93.79 4.39
C SER A 13 27.70 -94.93 5.41
N ARG A 14 26.62 -95.72 5.23
CA ARG A 14 26.62 -97.04 4.54
C ARG A 14 25.32 -97.84 4.75
N GLN A 15 24.86 -98.42 3.63
CA GLN A 15 24.00 -99.59 3.43
C GLN A 15 24.25 -100.77 4.40
N TYR A 16 23.22 -101.57 4.71
CA TYR A 16 22.99 -102.88 4.09
C TYR A 16 21.54 -103.36 4.28
N GLU A 17 21.08 -104.07 3.26
CA GLU A 17 19.78 -104.72 3.09
C GLU A 17 19.59 -105.91 4.03
N ASP A 18 18.33 -106.29 4.29
CA ASP A 18 17.96 -107.70 4.13
C ASP A 18 16.48 -107.89 3.81
N ALA A 19 16.24 -108.81 2.89
CA ALA A 19 14.98 -109.05 2.20
C ALA A 19 14.12 -110.13 2.87
N ARG A 20 12.77 -110.04 2.71
CA ARG A 20 11.87 -111.16 2.36
C ARG A 20 10.41 -110.72 2.12
N PHE A 21 9.88 -111.19 0.98
CA PHE A 21 8.52 -111.13 0.43
C PHE A 21 7.54 -112.13 1.12
N PRO A 22 6.24 -112.32 0.69
CA PRO A 22 5.38 -111.58 -0.27
C PRO A 22 3.90 -111.33 0.19
N ALA A 23 3.15 -110.62 -0.68
CA ALA A 23 1.70 -110.68 -1.00
C ALA A 23 0.69 -110.34 0.12
N GLU A 24 -0.42 -109.62 -0.08
CA GLU A 24 -1.16 -109.06 -1.22
C GLU A 24 -2.05 -107.98 -0.59
N GLY A 25 -2.12 -106.76 -1.14
CA GLY A 25 -3.33 -106.34 -1.84
C GLY A 25 -4.07 -105.19 -1.12
N VAL A 26 -3.77 -103.94 -1.49
CA VAL A 26 -4.74 -102.83 -1.56
C VAL A 26 -4.28 -101.86 -2.66
N SER A 27 -5.16 -101.61 -3.61
CA SER A 27 -5.00 -100.78 -4.81
C SER A 27 -4.72 -99.30 -4.48
N PRO A 28 -3.82 -98.62 -5.23
CA PRO A 28 -3.84 -97.17 -5.32
C PRO A 28 -4.41 -96.68 -6.65
N ILE A 29 -5.16 -95.59 -6.49
CA ILE A 29 -5.75 -94.68 -7.47
C ILE A 29 -4.79 -94.35 -8.62
N GLN A 30 -5.26 -94.56 -9.85
CA GLN A 30 -4.68 -94.02 -11.07
C GLN A 30 -4.61 -92.49 -10.97
N SER A 31 -3.39 -91.95 -10.93
CA SER A 31 -3.11 -90.56 -11.26
C SER A 31 -2.77 -90.52 -12.75
N ASP A 32 -3.73 -90.09 -13.56
CA ASP A 32 -3.53 -89.83 -14.98
C ASP A 32 -2.70 -88.53 -15.09
N HIS A 33 -1.40 -88.68 -15.36
CA HIS A 33 -0.54 -87.54 -15.67
C HIS A 33 -0.80 -87.11 -17.11
N ASP A 34 -1.66 -86.11 -17.24
CA ASP A 34 -1.92 -85.34 -18.45
C ASP A 34 -0.65 -84.51 -18.78
N GLU A 35 0.36 -85.17 -19.36
CA GLU A 35 1.56 -84.50 -19.86
C GLU A 35 1.17 -83.56 -21.01
N ILE A 36 1.31 -82.25 -20.79
CA ILE A 36 1.08 -81.24 -21.83
C ILE A 36 2.16 -81.39 -22.91
N ASN A 37 1.84 -82.11 -23.98
CA ASN A 37 2.73 -82.28 -25.13
C ASN A 37 2.86 -80.97 -25.92
N LEU A 38 3.98 -80.25 -25.73
CA LEU A 38 4.29 -78.99 -26.42
C LEU A 38 4.29 -79.12 -27.96
N PHE A 39 4.71 -80.27 -28.48
CA PHE A 39 4.68 -80.56 -29.91
C PHE A 39 3.25 -80.74 -30.45
N GLU A 40 2.32 -81.24 -29.63
CA GLU A 40 0.91 -81.40 -30.00
C GLU A 40 0.20 -80.02 -30.08
N LEU A 41 0.53 -79.11 -29.15
CA LEU A 41 0.08 -77.72 -29.20
C LEU A 41 0.57 -77.01 -30.47
N LEU A 42 1.84 -77.19 -30.83
CA LEU A 42 2.42 -76.61 -32.05
C LEU A 42 1.77 -77.17 -33.32
N GLY A 43 1.49 -78.48 -33.35
CA GLY A 43 0.74 -79.13 -34.43
C GLY A 43 -0.69 -78.59 -34.56
N THR A 44 -1.38 -78.38 -33.45
CA THR A 44 -2.74 -77.80 -33.40
C THR A 44 -2.76 -76.37 -33.94
N ILE A 45 -1.77 -75.56 -33.56
CA ILE A 45 -1.59 -74.18 -34.06
C ILE A 45 -1.31 -74.20 -35.58
N TRP A 46 -0.45 -75.10 -36.05
CA TRP A 46 -0.10 -75.21 -37.48
C TRP A 46 -1.30 -75.64 -38.35
N GLN A 47 -2.12 -76.57 -37.87
CA GLN A 47 -3.38 -76.97 -38.53
C GLN A 47 -4.39 -75.83 -38.58
N GLY A 48 -4.41 -74.96 -37.56
CA GLY A 48 -5.29 -73.80 -37.47
C GLY A 48 -4.79 -72.54 -38.17
N ARG A 49 -3.65 -72.55 -38.88
CA ARG A 49 -2.99 -71.36 -39.44
C ARG A 49 -3.88 -70.44 -40.27
N LEU A 50 -4.83 -70.99 -41.04
CA LEU A 50 -5.80 -70.22 -41.82
C LEU A 50 -6.82 -69.46 -40.94
N LYS A 51 -7.27 -70.09 -39.85
CA LYS A 51 -8.18 -69.46 -38.88
C LYS A 51 -7.46 -68.34 -38.12
N ILE A 52 -6.21 -68.60 -37.71
CA ILE A 52 -5.36 -67.60 -37.05
C ILE A 52 -5.16 -66.41 -37.98
N ALA A 53 -4.81 -66.66 -39.25
CA ALA A 53 -4.63 -65.62 -40.26
C ALA A 53 -5.91 -64.81 -40.51
N LEU A 54 -7.09 -65.46 -40.57
CA LEU A 54 -8.37 -64.79 -40.78
C LEU A 54 -8.73 -63.89 -39.58
N VAL A 55 -8.59 -64.39 -38.35
CA VAL A 55 -8.85 -63.61 -37.13
C VAL A 55 -7.87 -62.44 -37.02
N ALA A 56 -6.59 -62.67 -37.30
CA ALA A 56 -5.58 -61.61 -37.33
C ALA A 56 -5.89 -60.55 -38.39
N LEU A 57 -6.28 -60.95 -39.60
CA LEU A 57 -6.68 -60.03 -40.67
C LEU A 57 -7.91 -59.21 -40.28
N LEU A 58 -8.91 -59.83 -39.66
CA LEU A 58 -10.12 -59.15 -39.18
C LEU A 58 -9.78 -58.11 -38.09
N CYS A 59 -8.93 -58.47 -37.12
CA CYS A 59 -8.45 -57.52 -36.11
C CYS A 59 -7.66 -56.36 -36.73
N ILE A 60 -6.81 -56.62 -37.73
CA ILE A 60 -6.07 -55.59 -38.47
C ILE A 60 -7.03 -54.66 -39.22
N LEU A 61 -8.06 -55.20 -39.89
CA LEU A 61 -9.08 -54.39 -40.58
C LEU A 61 -9.85 -53.49 -39.60
N LEU A 62 -10.26 -54.02 -38.44
CA LEU A 62 -10.90 -53.21 -37.40
C LEU A 62 -9.96 -52.14 -36.83
N GLY A 63 -8.69 -52.50 -36.60
CA GLY A 63 -7.67 -51.56 -36.15
C GLY A 63 -7.38 -50.46 -37.17
N ALA A 64 -7.36 -50.80 -38.47
CA ALA A 64 -7.23 -49.85 -39.56
C ALA A 64 -8.45 -48.93 -39.63
N ALA A 65 -9.67 -49.47 -39.60
CA ALA A 65 -10.90 -48.69 -39.59
C ALA A 65 -10.85 -47.65 -38.46
N TYR A 66 -10.53 -48.06 -37.23
CA TYR A 66 -10.36 -47.13 -36.11
C TYR A 66 -9.24 -46.10 -36.33
N ALA A 67 -8.06 -46.52 -36.80
CA ALA A 67 -6.91 -45.62 -37.00
C ALA A 67 -7.17 -44.54 -38.07
N PHE A 68 -8.07 -44.78 -39.01
CA PHE A 68 -8.43 -43.83 -40.06
C PHE A 68 -9.71 -43.02 -39.77
N THR A 69 -10.63 -43.51 -38.91
CA THR A 69 -11.85 -42.78 -38.52
C THR A 69 -11.72 -41.99 -37.23
N ALA A 70 -10.81 -42.37 -36.32
CA ALA A 70 -10.63 -41.69 -35.04
C ALA A 70 -10.21 -40.22 -35.22
N THR A 71 -10.68 -39.36 -34.32
CA THR A 71 -10.40 -37.92 -34.36
C THR A 71 -8.91 -37.65 -34.30
N GLN A 72 -8.43 -36.84 -35.25
CA GLN A 72 -7.04 -36.44 -35.30
C GLN A 72 -6.81 -35.30 -34.31
N TRP A 73 -5.79 -35.45 -33.48
CA TRP A 73 -5.36 -34.44 -32.53
C TRP A 73 -4.09 -33.76 -33.01
N PHE A 74 -4.05 -32.45 -32.84
CA PHE A 74 -2.96 -31.55 -33.19
C PHE A 74 -2.43 -30.89 -31.93
N GLU A 75 -1.25 -30.30 -32.07
CA GLU A 75 -0.56 -29.63 -30.99
C GLU A 75 0.00 -28.31 -31.51
N THR A 76 -0.16 -27.27 -30.69
CA THR A 76 0.46 -25.97 -30.90
C THR A 76 1.08 -25.50 -29.58
N ASN A 77 2.10 -24.65 -29.67
CA ASN A 77 2.76 -24.09 -28.50
C ASN A 77 3.25 -22.67 -28.78
N PHE A 78 3.48 -21.92 -27.72
CA PHE A 78 4.24 -20.69 -27.77
C PHE A 78 5.30 -20.67 -26.68
N LYS A 79 6.33 -19.86 -26.90
CA LYS A 79 7.39 -19.60 -25.93
C LYS A 79 7.43 -18.12 -25.62
N ILE A 80 7.34 -17.78 -24.34
CA ILE A 80 7.46 -16.41 -23.86
C ILE A 80 8.65 -16.26 -22.92
N SER A 81 9.35 -15.15 -23.03
CA SER A 81 10.45 -14.76 -22.13
C SER A 81 10.26 -13.34 -21.63
N ALA A 82 11.07 -12.95 -20.64
CA ALA A 82 10.97 -11.62 -20.05
C ALA A 82 11.31 -10.55 -21.09
N SER A 83 10.49 -9.50 -21.18
CA SER A 83 10.78 -8.33 -22.01
C SER A 83 12.00 -7.56 -21.52
N LYS A 84 12.48 -6.61 -22.32
CA LYS A 84 13.54 -5.72 -21.84
C LYS A 84 13.01 -4.69 -20.84
N PRO A 85 13.84 -4.23 -19.88
CA PRO A 85 13.42 -3.25 -18.88
C PRO A 85 12.86 -1.94 -19.46
N GLU A 86 13.36 -1.49 -20.62
CA GLU A 86 13.00 -0.18 -21.20
C GLU A 86 11.52 -0.10 -21.58
N ILE A 87 10.89 -1.24 -21.91
CA ILE A 87 9.48 -1.33 -22.28
C ILE A 87 8.55 -0.91 -21.11
N PHE A 88 9.02 -1.06 -19.87
CA PHE A 88 8.25 -0.74 -18.67
C PHE A 88 8.46 0.70 -18.17
N TYR A 89 9.21 1.52 -18.91
CA TYR A 89 9.53 2.91 -18.50
C TYR A 89 8.27 3.73 -18.22
N GLY A 90 7.29 3.74 -19.14
CA GLY A 90 6.03 4.48 -18.97
C GLY A 90 5.22 4.03 -17.76
N VAL A 91 5.13 2.72 -17.51
CA VAL A 91 4.45 2.17 -16.33
C VAL A 91 5.19 2.55 -15.04
N ASN A 92 6.51 2.43 -15.03
CA ASN A 92 7.33 2.68 -13.83
C ASN A 92 7.43 4.15 -13.47
N ASN A 93 7.22 5.06 -14.44
CA ASN A 93 7.11 6.50 -14.20
C ASN A 93 5.78 6.92 -13.57
N SER A 94 4.80 6.03 -13.47
CA SER A 94 3.53 6.33 -12.80
C SER A 94 3.69 6.57 -11.28
N GLU A 95 4.88 6.33 -10.71
CA GLU A 95 5.25 6.37 -9.28
C GLU A 95 4.55 5.32 -8.39
N LEU A 96 3.27 5.05 -8.64
CA LEU A 96 2.41 4.24 -7.78
C LEU A 96 2.43 2.75 -8.13
N VAL A 97 2.84 2.40 -9.35
CA VAL A 97 2.99 1.00 -9.79
C VAL A 97 4.40 0.81 -10.34
N LYS A 98 5.06 -0.25 -9.84
CA LYS A 98 6.39 -0.65 -10.30
C LYS A 98 6.37 -2.09 -10.76
N VAL A 99 6.83 -2.29 -11.98
CA VAL A 99 6.88 -3.58 -12.66
C VAL A 99 8.28 -3.83 -13.19
N THR A 100 8.79 -5.01 -12.84
CA THR A 100 10.01 -5.56 -13.45
C THR A 100 9.64 -6.53 -14.57
N PRO A 101 10.52 -6.77 -15.55
CA PRO A 101 10.24 -7.73 -16.61
C PRO A 101 9.88 -9.13 -16.10
N GLN A 102 10.54 -9.59 -15.04
CA GLN A 102 10.27 -10.89 -14.43
C GLN A 102 8.89 -10.92 -13.78
N ARG A 103 8.47 -9.83 -13.13
CA ARG A 103 7.14 -9.71 -12.54
C ARG A 103 6.07 -9.72 -13.62
N ALA A 104 6.24 -8.97 -14.71
CA ALA A 104 5.30 -8.95 -15.83
C ALA A 104 5.13 -10.35 -16.45
N LEU A 105 6.25 -11.04 -16.73
CA LEU A 105 6.23 -12.41 -17.23
C LEU A 105 5.52 -13.37 -16.25
N GLN A 106 5.81 -13.24 -14.95
CA GLN A 106 5.21 -14.09 -13.92
C GLN A 106 3.70 -13.86 -13.81
N GLU A 107 3.22 -12.62 -13.86
CA GLU A 107 1.79 -12.32 -13.78
C GLU A 107 1.04 -12.86 -15.02
N VAL A 108 1.62 -12.72 -16.22
CA VAL A 108 1.07 -13.34 -17.43
C VAL A 108 1.05 -14.87 -17.32
N ARG A 109 2.15 -15.48 -16.87
CA ARG A 109 2.23 -16.93 -16.63
C ARG A 109 1.15 -17.39 -15.64
N GLN A 110 0.94 -16.66 -14.55
CA GLN A 110 -0.08 -16.99 -13.55
C GLN A 110 -1.49 -16.92 -14.14
N LYS A 111 -1.78 -15.94 -15.01
CA LYS A 111 -3.05 -15.85 -15.73
C LYS A 111 -3.22 -17.03 -16.68
N LEU A 112 -2.21 -17.33 -17.49
CA LEU A 112 -2.24 -18.44 -18.43
C LEU A 112 -2.43 -19.79 -17.75
N SER A 113 -1.80 -20.02 -16.60
CA SER A 113 -1.93 -21.25 -15.82
C SER A 113 -3.19 -21.32 -14.94
N SER A 114 -4.08 -20.32 -15.01
CA SER A 114 -5.32 -20.30 -14.23
C SER A 114 -6.51 -20.81 -15.04
N ALA A 115 -7.13 -21.89 -14.56
CA ALA A 115 -8.36 -22.42 -15.13
C ALA A 115 -9.51 -21.39 -15.05
N GLU A 116 -9.51 -20.56 -14.02
CA GLU A 116 -10.50 -19.50 -13.84
C GLU A 116 -10.39 -18.42 -14.92
N ASN A 117 -9.16 -18.03 -15.24
CA ASN A 117 -8.89 -17.06 -16.31
C ASN A 117 -9.29 -17.60 -17.69
N PHE A 118 -9.06 -18.89 -17.95
CA PHE A 118 -9.53 -19.53 -19.19
C PHE A 118 -11.06 -19.62 -19.26
N LYS A 119 -11.72 -19.90 -18.13
CA LYS A 119 -13.19 -19.86 -18.03
C LYS A 119 -13.73 -18.47 -18.34
N GLU A 120 -13.18 -17.42 -17.73
CA GLU A 120 -13.54 -16.03 -18.04
C GLU A 120 -13.32 -15.69 -19.51
N PHE A 121 -12.16 -16.05 -20.07
CA PHE A 121 -11.88 -15.91 -21.50
C PHE A 121 -12.97 -16.56 -22.36
N TYR A 122 -13.36 -17.80 -22.07
CA TYR A 122 -14.39 -18.49 -22.85
C TYR A 122 -15.78 -17.84 -22.72
N LEU A 123 -16.12 -17.36 -21.53
CA LEU A 123 -17.44 -16.75 -21.28
C LEU A 123 -17.57 -15.36 -21.89
N GLU A 124 -16.50 -14.55 -21.87
CA GLU A 124 -16.56 -13.13 -22.22
C GLU A 124 -16.03 -12.83 -23.63
N SER A 125 -15.20 -13.70 -24.23
CA SER A 125 -14.66 -13.50 -25.56
C SER A 125 -15.54 -14.15 -26.63
N SER A 126 -16.07 -13.35 -27.55
CA SER A 126 -16.78 -13.87 -28.75
C SER A 126 -15.86 -14.75 -29.60
N VAL A 127 -14.59 -14.34 -29.76
CA VAL A 127 -13.56 -15.09 -30.49
C VAL A 127 -13.36 -16.48 -29.87
N ALA A 128 -13.39 -16.61 -28.54
CA ALA A 128 -13.27 -17.91 -27.89
C ALA A 128 -14.47 -18.81 -28.21
N GLN A 129 -15.68 -18.26 -28.22
CA GLN A 129 -16.92 -19.02 -28.48
C GLN A 129 -17.05 -19.44 -29.95
N GLU A 130 -16.53 -18.62 -30.88
CA GLU A 130 -16.45 -18.94 -32.31
C GLU A 130 -15.44 -20.05 -32.60
N LEU A 131 -14.24 -19.96 -31.99
CA LEU A 131 -13.16 -20.93 -32.20
C LEU A 131 -13.37 -22.25 -31.44
N LEU A 132 -14.19 -22.25 -30.39
CA LEU A 132 -14.41 -23.40 -29.50
C LEU A 132 -15.92 -23.62 -29.25
N MET A 133 -16.56 -24.29 -30.20
CA MET A 133 -18.00 -24.56 -30.17
C MET A 133 -18.42 -25.40 -28.95
N LEU A 134 -19.51 -24.98 -28.30
CA LEU A 134 -20.07 -25.65 -27.13
C LEU A 134 -20.75 -26.98 -27.53
N PRO A 135 -20.43 -28.11 -26.88
CA PRO A 135 -21.16 -29.36 -27.06
C PRO A 135 -22.61 -29.28 -26.57
N GLU A 136 -23.55 -29.98 -27.23
CA GLU A 136 -25.00 -29.92 -26.95
C GLU A 136 -25.37 -30.17 -25.48
N ASN A 137 -24.61 -31.01 -24.76
CA ASN A 137 -24.92 -31.45 -23.40
C ASN A 137 -24.00 -30.85 -22.31
N ALA A 138 -23.30 -29.74 -22.60
CA ALA A 138 -22.35 -29.13 -21.67
C ALA A 138 -22.72 -27.69 -21.32
N THR A 139 -22.51 -27.28 -20.06
CA THR A 139 -22.55 -25.86 -19.72
C THR A 139 -21.26 -25.18 -20.16
N LYS A 140 -21.31 -23.88 -20.48
CA LYS A 140 -20.13 -23.12 -20.92
C LYS A 140 -18.97 -23.20 -19.92
N GLU A 141 -19.28 -23.11 -18.63
CA GLU A 141 -18.29 -23.15 -17.55
C GLU A 141 -17.61 -24.52 -17.44
N GLN A 142 -18.40 -25.59 -17.36
CA GLN A 142 -17.87 -26.96 -17.27
C GLN A 142 -17.02 -27.29 -18.49
N PHE A 143 -17.47 -26.86 -19.67
CA PHE A 143 -16.74 -27.06 -20.91
C PHE A 143 -15.38 -26.33 -20.87
N ALA A 144 -15.35 -25.05 -20.46
CA ALA A 144 -14.10 -24.29 -20.36
C ALA A 144 -13.10 -24.95 -19.40
N TYR A 145 -13.54 -25.39 -18.22
CA TYR A 145 -12.67 -26.11 -17.28
C TYR A 145 -12.16 -27.44 -17.85
N SER A 146 -13.01 -28.19 -18.56
CA SER A 146 -12.62 -29.46 -19.17
C SER A 146 -11.53 -29.27 -20.24
N VAL A 147 -11.65 -28.20 -21.03
CA VAL A 147 -10.69 -27.85 -22.07
C VAL A 147 -9.38 -27.41 -21.45
N PHE A 148 -9.44 -26.56 -20.42
CA PHE A 148 -8.23 -26.11 -19.72
C PHE A 148 -7.47 -27.29 -19.10
N ASN A 149 -8.14 -28.05 -18.22
CA ASN A 149 -7.50 -29.11 -17.45
C ASN A 149 -7.04 -30.31 -18.30
N GLY A 150 -7.70 -30.57 -19.43
CA GLY A 150 -7.39 -31.71 -20.27
C GLY A 150 -6.37 -31.43 -21.38
N HIS A 151 -6.22 -30.17 -21.79
CA HIS A 151 -5.58 -29.84 -23.07
C HIS A 151 -4.60 -28.67 -23.04
N LEU A 152 -4.65 -27.80 -22.02
CA LEU A 152 -3.70 -26.71 -21.81
C LEU A 152 -2.68 -27.12 -20.74
N GLU A 153 -1.40 -27.08 -21.09
CA GLU A 153 -0.32 -27.48 -20.19
C GLU A 153 0.85 -26.48 -20.26
N GLU A 154 1.38 -26.12 -19.10
CA GLU A 154 2.66 -25.44 -19.00
C GLU A 154 3.81 -26.47 -19.05
N VAL A 155 4.75 -26.29 -19.97
CA VAL A 155 5.89 -27.18 -20.13
C VAL A 155 7.04 -26.67 -19.26
N VAL A 156 7.25 -27.31 -18.11
CA VAL A 156 8.38 -27.01 -17.22
C VAL A 156 9.68 -27.52 -17.86
N MET A 157 10.63 -26.60 -18.10
CA MET A 157 11.98 -26.98 -18.56
C MET A 157 12.66 -27.90 -17.55
N LYS A 158 12.90 -29.15 -17.95
CA LYS A 158 13.68 -30.11 -17.17
C LYS A 158 15.17 -29.81 -17.36
N ILE A 159 15.79 -29.11 -16.41
CA ILE A 159 17.24 -28.93 -16.38
C ILE A 159 17.86 -30.28 -15.99
N LYS A 160 18.71 -30.85 -16.85
CA LYS A 160 19.46 -32.07 -16.51
C LYS A 160 20.49 -31.74 -15.43
N LYS A 161 20.67 -32.65 -14.47
CA LYS A 161 21.63 -32.48 -13.37
C LYS A 161 23.04 -32.29 -13.94
N GLY A 162 23.60 -31.08 -13.79
CA GLY A 162 24.94 -30.72 -14.27
C GLY A 162 25.00 -29.72 -15.42
N GLU A 163 23.88 -29.32 -16.01
CA GLU A 163 23.82 -28.20 -16.97
C GLU A 163 23.55 -26.87 -16.25
N ASP A 164 24.27 -25.82 -16.66
CA ASP A 164 24.02 -24.46 -16.20
C ASP A 164 22.61 -24.01 -16.58
N LYS A 165 22.02 -23.14 -15.74
CA LYS A 165 20.71 -22.54 -16.05
C LYS A 165 20.78 -21.84 -17.41
N PRO A 166 19.77 -22.00 -18.28
CA PRO A 166 19.77 -21.36 -19.59
C PRO A 166 19.89 -19.85 -19.43
N LEU A 167 20.76 -19.23 -20.24
CA LEU A 167 21.02 -17.78 -20.23
C LEU A 167 19.72 -16.96 -20.34
N ASN A 168 18.74 -17.47 -21.09
CA ASN A 168 17.41 -16.88 -21.24
C ASN A 168 16.32 -17.90 -20.87
N PRO A 169 15.79 -17.86 -19.63
CA PRO A 169 14.68 -18.71 -19.26
C PRO A 169 13.42 -18.29 -20.02
N PHE A 170 12.76 -19.26 -20.66
CA PHE A 170 11.47 -19.10 -21.30
C PHE A 170 10.42 -19.98 -20.62
N VAL A 171 9.16 -19.60 -20.77
CA VAL A 171 7.99 -20.39 -20.38
C VAL A 171 7.33 -20.87 -21.66
N GLU A 172 7.10 -22.18 -21.76
CA GLU A 172 6.41 -22.79 -22.90
C GLU A 172 5.02 -23.22 -22.46
N PHE A 173 4.00 -22.79 -23.21
CA PHE A 173 2.63 -23.26 -23.05
C PHE A 173 2.23 -24.05 -24.28
N LYS A 174 1.56 -25.16 -24.03
CA LYS A 174 1.14 -26.12 -25.04
C LYS A 174 -0.37 -26.27 -25.00
N TYR A 175 -0.97 -26.37 -26.18
CA TYR A 175 -2.38 -26.71 -26.35
C TYR A 175 -2.54 -27.90 -27.31
N THR A 176 -3.34 -28.88 -26.88
CA THR A 176 -3.64 -30.08 -27.66
C THR A 176 -5.11 -30.08 -28.07
N TYR A 177 -5.41 -30.15 -29.36
CA TYR A 177 -6.78 -29.90 -29.84
C TYR A 177 -7.18 -30.84 -30.98
N PRO A 178 -8.48 -31.14 -31.14
CA PRO A 178 -8.96 -31.94 -32.26
C PRO A 178 -8.93 -31.12 -33.55
N LYS A 179 -8.87 -31.79 -34.71
CA LYS A 179 -8.78 -31.18 -36.04
C LYS A 179 -9.84 -30.10 -36.33
N VAL A 180 -11.02 -30.21 -35.71
CA VAL A 180 -12.15 -29.28 -35.92
C VAL A 180 -11.95 -27.93 -35.25
N VAL A 181 -10.96 -27.79 -34.36
CA VAL A 181 -10.66 -26.56 -33.63
C VAL A 181 -9.45 -25.88 -34.24
N GLU A 182 -9.53 -24.56 -34.44
CA GLU A 182 -8.41 -23.72 -34.83
C GLU A 182 -7.56 -23.37 -33.59
N GLY A 183 -6.88 -24.38 -33.06
CA GLY A 183 -6.26 -24.28 -31.73
C GLY A 183 -5.07 -23.33 -31.62
N ASP A 184 -4.37 -23.05 -32.72
CA ASP A 184 -3.31 -22.04 -32.78
C ASP A 184 -3.88 -20.63 -32.59
N GLN A 185 -4.99 -20.31 -33.25
CA GLN A 185 -5.70 -19.04 -33.07
C GLN A 185 -6.31 -18.93 -31.67
N LEU A 186 -6.91 -20.01 -31.16
CA LEU A 186 -7.48 -20.02 -29.81
C LEU A 186 -6.40 -19.76 -28.75
N LEU A 187 -5.24 -20.42 -28.87
CA LEU A 187 -4.13 -20.23 -27.93
C LEU A 187 -3.55 -18.81 -28.02
N ALA A 188 -3.42 -18.25 -29.23
CA ALA A 188 -3.01 -16.86 -29.42
C ALA A 188 -4.01 -15.87 -28.81
N ALA A 189 -5.31 -16.09 -29.03
CA ALA A 189 -6.38 -15.27 -28.47
C ALA A 189 -6.39 -15.32 -26.94
N TYR A 190 -6.21 -16.50 -26.34
CA TYR A 190 -6.11 -16.65 -24.89
C TYR A 190 -4.88 -15.93 -24.30
N LEU A 191 -3.75 -15.97 -25.00
CA LEU A 191 -2.55 -15.24 -24.62
C LEU A 191 -2.77 -13.71 -24.66
N HIS A 192 -3.41 -13.20 -25.71
CA HIS A 192 -3.76 -11.78 -25.83
C HIS A 192 -4.78 -11.32 -24.78
N TRP A 193 -5.78 -12.15 -24.48
CA TRP A 193 -6.75 -11.89 -23.41
C TRP A 193 -6.05 -11.78 -22.05
N SER A 194 -5.17 -12.74 -21.75
CA SER A 194 -4.44 -12.78 -20.49
C SER A 194 -3.50 -11.57 -20.33
N ASP A 195 -2.83 -11.15 -21.42
CA ASP A 195 -2.04 -9.91 -21.47
C ASP A 195 -2.88 -8.67 -21.13
N ALA A 196 -4.03 -8.52 -21.79
CA ALA A 196 -4.93 -7.40 -21.56
C ALA A 196 -5.45 -7.34 -20.10
N LEU A 197 -5.76 -8.50 -19.51
CA LEU A 197 -6.23 -8.59 -18.13
C LEU A 197 -5.14 -8.23 -17.10
N VAL A 198 -3.87 -8.57 -17.36
CA VAL A 198 -2.76 -8.12 -16.50
C VAL A 198 -2.63 -6.59 -16.57
N LYS A 199 -2.67 -6.01 -17.78
CA LYS A 199 -2.62 -4.56 -17.98
C LYS A 199 -3.78 -3.84 -17.28
N SER A 200 -5.00 -4.35 -17.39
CA SER A 200 -6.16 -3.76 -16.71
C SER A 200 -6.03 -3.87 -15.18
N GLY A 201 -5.47 -4.97 -14.67
CA GLY A 201 -5.13 -5.15 -13.26
C GLY A 201 -4.14 -4.10 -12.74
N TRP A 202 -3.15 -3.71 -13.54
CA TRP A 202 -2.22 -2.63 -13.19
C TRP A 202 -2.90 -1.27 -13.13
N VAL A 203 -3.78 -0.96 -14.09
CA VAL A 203 -4.58 0.28 -14.08
C VAL A 203 -5.48 0.34 -12.85
N ALA A 204 -6.16 -0.76 -12.53
CA ALA A 204 -6.99 -0.85 -11.33
C ALA A 204 -6.17 -0.65 -10.05
N THR A 205 -4.98 -1.27 -9.97
CA THR A 205 -4.06 -1.12 -8.83
C THR A 205 -3.54 0.31 -8.71
N PHE A 206 -3.19 0.94 -9.82
CA PHE A 206 -2.75 2.33 -9.89
C PHE A 206 -3.84 3.28 -9.35
N ASN A 207 -5.05 3.17 -9.90
CA ASN A 207 -6.19 4.02 -9.51
C ASN A 207 -6.52 3.84 -8.02
N LYS A 208 -6.59 2.60 -7.55
CA LYS A 208 -6.87 2.29 -6.14
C LYS A 208 -5.79 2.84 -5.21
N THR A 209 -4.52 2.71 -5.58
CA THR A 209 -3.41 3.27 -4.79
C THR A 209 -3.48 4.79 -4.73
N ARG A 210 -3.74 5.45 -5.86
CA ARG A 210 -3.92 6.91 -5.94
C ARG A 210 -5.06 7.39 -5.04
N GLU A 211 -6.22 6.76 -5.13
CA GLU A 211 -7.40 7.10 -4.32
C GLU A 211 -7.14 6.92 -2.82
N ASN A 212 -6.48 5.83 -2.44
CA ASN A 212 -6.10 5.58 -1.04
C ASN A 212 -5.13 6.65 -0.51
N GLU A 213 -4.14 7.06 -1.29
CA GLU A 213 -3.21 8.12 -0.89
C GLU A 213 -3.91 9.48 -0.77
N LEU A 214 -4.78 9.84 -1.73
CA LEU A 214 -5.58 11.06 -1.68
C LEU A 214 -6.46 11.10 -0.43
N LEU A 215 -7.15 9.99 -0.13
CA LEU A 215 -7.99 9.86 1.06
C LEU A 215 -7.16 10.00 2.35
N LEU A 216 -5.98 9.36 2.41
CA LEU A 216 -5.10 9.45 3.57
C LEU A 216 -4.59 10.87 3.76
N ASN A 217 -4.20 11.56 2.69
CA ASN A 217 -3.76 12.95 2.73
C ASN A 217 -4.90 13.88 3.18
N GLN A 218 -6.13 13.66 2.70
CA GLN A 218 -7.30 14.42 3.13
C GLN A 218 -7.56 14.28 4.63
N LYS A 219 -7.48 13.06 5.18
CA LYS A 219 -7.59 12.82 6.63
C LYS A 219 -6.49 13.53 7.42
N LYS A 220 -5.24 13.50 6.93
CA LYS A 220 -4.12 14.23 7.55
C LYS A 220 -4.34 15.75 7.51
N MET A 221 -4.83 16.28 6.39
CA MET A 221 -5.14 17.71 6.23
C MET A 221 -6.24 18.17 7.18
N GLN A 222 -7.31 17.39 7.34
CA GLN A 222 -8.37 17.66 8.32
C GLN A 222 -7.83 17.66 9.76
N LYS A 223 -7.00 16.68 10.11
CA LYS A 223 -6.34 16.63 11.42
C LYS A 223 -5.48 17.89 11.67
N ILE A 224 -4.68 18.29 10.68
CA ILE A 224 -3.84 19.49 10.76
C ILE A 224 -4.68 20.76 10.98
N LEU A 225 -5.83 20.89 10.29
CA LEU A 225 -6.73 22.03 10.49
C LEU A 225 -7.35 22.04 11.88
N ASN A 226 -7.78 20.89 12.38
CA ASN A 226 -8.35 20.78 13.72
C ASN A 226 -7.32 21.11 14.80
N GLU A 227 -6.08 20.62 14.66
CA GLU A 227 -4.98 20.96 15.56
C GLU A 227 -4.67 22.46 15.52
N TYR A 228 -4.60 23.05 14.33
CA TYR A 228 -4.38 24.49 14.17
C TYR A 228 -5.46 25.35 14.83
N ASN A 229 -6.73 24.99 14.64
CA ASN A 229 -7.85 25.71 15.25
C ASN A 229 -7.81 25.61 16.78
N LYS A 230 -7.50 24.42 17.31
CA LYS A 230 -7.32 24.21 18.74
C LYS A 230 -6.16 25.02 19.31
N ASP A 231 -5.04 25.12 18.58
CA ASP A 231 -3.91 25.94 18.99
C ASP A 231 -4.25 27.44 19.02
N ILE A 232 -5.06 27.93 18.08
CA ILE A 232 -5.57 29.32 18.11
C ILE A 232 -6.46 29.52 19.33
N GLU A 233 -7.37 28.60 19.62
CA GLU A 233 -8.27 28.69 20.77
C GLU A 233 -7.47 28.75 22.07
N ILE A 234 -6.51 27.83 22.25
CA ILE A 234 -5.62 27.81 23.42
C ILE A 234 -4.85 29.13 23.56
N LYS A 235 -4.28 29.64 22.46
CA LYS A 235 -3.58 30.94 22.47
C LYS A 235 -4.52 32.09 22.81
N GLY A 236 -5.76 32.07 22.32
CA GLY A 236 -6.77 33.06 22.66
C GLY A 236 -7.08 33.07 24.15
N VAL A 237 -7.25 31.89 24.77
CA VAL A 237 -7.48 31.76 26.22
C VAL A 237 -6.27 32.25 27.02
N GLN A 238 -5.06 31.76 26.71
CA GLN A 238 -3.82 32.16 27.41
C GLN A 238 -3.55 33.66 27.29
N SER A 239 -3.76 34.22 26.10
CA SER A 239 -3.65 35.65 25.83
C SER A 239 -4.64 36.42 26.69
N SER A 240 -5.93 36.05 26.64
CA SER A 240 -7.00 36.68 27.44
C SER A 240 -6.70 36.68 28.94
N GLU A 241 -6.23 35.55 29.49
CA GLU A 241 -5.82 35.45 30.89
C GLU A 241 -4.63 36.36 31.22
N SER A 242 -3.59 36.36 30.38
CA SER A 242 -2.42 37.21 30.55
C SER A 242 -2.78 38.70 30.53
N TYR A 243 -3.60 39.12 29.56
CA TYR A 243 -4.06 40.51 29.44
C TYR A 243 -4.96 40.90 30.61
N LYS A 244 -5.87 40.03 31.05
CA LYS A 244 -6.70 40.25 32.24
C LYS A 244 -5.83 40.52 33.47
N TYR A 245 -4.80 39.69 33.69
CA TYR A 245 -3.87 39.89 34.80
C TYR A 245 -3.09 41.20 34.69
N LYS A 246 -2.50 41.50 33.51
CA LYS A 246 -1.79 42.77 33.26
C LYS A 246 -2.66 43.99 33.50
N ARG A 247 -3.93 43.94 33.09
CA ARG A 247 -4.91 45.01 33.32
C ARG A 247 -5.16 45.24 34.82
N ILE A 248 -5.35 44.17 35.59
CA ILE A 248 -5.54 44.26 37.05
C ILE A 248 -4.32 44.92 37.69
N VAL A 249 -3.11 44.46 37.35
CA VAL A 249 -1.86 45.03 37.89
C VAL A 249 -1.72 46.51 37.55
N LEU A 250 -1.96 46.91 36.29
CA LEU A 250 -1.90 48.32 35.87
C LEU A 250 -2.99 49.17 36.53
N GLN A 251 -4.19 48.62 36.74
CA GLN A 251 -5.27 49.32 37.47
C GLN A 251 -4.88 49.56 38.93
N ASP A 252 -4.27 48.58 39.59
CA ASP A 252 -3.78 48.70 40.96
C ASP A 252 -2.64 49.74 41.06
N GLN A 253 -1.70 49.71 40.11
CA GLN A 253 -0.61 50.69 40.01
C GLN A 253 -1.15 52.11 39.77
N LEU A 254 -2.11 52.25 38.86
CA LEU A 254 -2.76 53.54 38.56
C LEU A 254 -3.49 54.07 39.80
N LYS A 255 -4.22 53.21 40.51
CA LYS A 255 -4.91 53.57 41.77
C LYS A 255 -3.91 54.02 42.82
N ALA A 256 -2.84 53.26 43.04
CA ALA A 256 -1.77 53.59 43.98
C ALA A 256 -1.06 54.90 43.63
N LEU A 257 -0.77 55.15 42.35
CA LEU A 257 -0.17 56.41 41.90
C LEU A 257 -1.11 57.59 42.15
N LYS A 258 -2.39 57.46 41.79
CA LYS A 258 -3.40 58.50 42.04
C LYS A 258 -3.50 58.82 43.54
N ASP A 259 -3.48 57.81 44.41
CA ASP A 259 -3.48 58.00 45.88
C ASP A 259 -2.20 58.66 46.38
N LEU A 260 -1.02 58.26 45.87
CA LEU A 260 0.26 58.87 46.21
C LEU A 260 0.30 60.35 45.84
N LEU A 261 -0.18 60.70 44.65
CA LEU A 261 -0.20 62.07 44.16
C LEU A 261 -1.12 62.97 45.00
N ILE A 262 -2.28 62.47 45.43
CA ILE A 262 -3.16 63.18 46.37
C ILE A 262 -2.50 63.36 47.74
N LYS A 263 -1.86 62.33 48.29
CA LYS A 263 -1.11 62.44 49.55
C LYS A 263 0.01 63.47 49.47
N LYS A 264 0.76 63.51 48.36
CA LYS A 264 1.79 64.54 48.11
C LYS A 264 1.20 65.94 48.05
N ASN A 265 0.05 66.13 47.39
CA ASN A 265 -0.65 67.41 47.39
C ASN A 265 -1.06 67.82 48.81
N GLN A 266 -1.62 66.91 49.59
CA GLN A 266 -2.01 67.19 50.98
C GLN A 266 -0.80 67.61 51.83
N GLN A 267 0.32 66.91 51.71
CA GLN A 267 1.58 67.30 52.36
C GLN A 267 2.05 68.69 51.91
N ARG A 268 1.99 68.99 50.60
CA ARG A 268 2.34 70.32 50.07
C ARG A 268 1.43 71.41 50.63
N VAL A 269 0.13 71.14 50.77
CA VAL A 269 -0.84 72.08 51.37
C VAL A 269 -0.52 72.38 52.84
N LEU A 270 -0.06 71.39 53.61
CA LEU A 270 0.38 71.61 55.00
C LEU A 270 1.59 72.56 55.04
N VAL A 271 2.62 72.26 54.24
CA VAL A 271 3.82 73.12 54.13
C VAL A 271 3.47 74.54 53.66
N LEU A 272 2.56 74.68 52.68
CA LEU A 272 2.07 75.99 52.24
C LEU A 272 1.35 76.72 53.39
N SER A 273 0.55 76.03 54.19
CA SER A 273 -0.18 76.63 55.32
C SER A 273 0.74 77.19 56.40
N GLU A 274 1.83 76.46 56.71
CA GLU A 274 2.88 76.94 57.62
C GLU A 274 3.56 78.20 57.06
N ASN A 275 3.95 78.17 55.78
CA ASN A 275 4.64 79.29 55.14
C ASN A 275 3.75 80.52 54.94
N ILE A 276 2.46 80.34 54.65
CA ILE A 276 1.46 81.43 54.64
C ILE A 276 1.40 82.08 56.01
N SER A 277 1.37 81.28 57.09
CA SER A 277 1.32 81.79 58.46
C SER A 277 2.58 82.58 58.82
N ILE A 278 3.76 82.11 58.39
CA ILE A 278 5.03 82.84 58.56
C ILE A 278 5.02 84.15 57.75
N ALA A 279 4.64 84.10 56.46
CA ALA A 279 4.56 85.27 55.59
C ALA A 279 3.61 86.34 56.14
N LYS A 280 2.44 85.94 56.67
CA LYS A 280 1.49 86.84 57.34
C LYS A 280 2.10 87.50 58.59
N ARG A 281 2.80 86.73 59.43
CA ARG A 281 3.49 87.25 60.62
C ARG A 281 4.62 88.23 60.27
N LEU A 282 5.30 88.01 59.15
CA LEU A 282 6.38 88.87 58.67
C LEU A 282 5.90 90.04 57.80
N GLY A 283 4.61 90.12 57.46
CA GLY A 283 4.03 91.17 56.62
C GLY A 283 4.28 91.01 55.11
N PHE A 284 4.74 89.84 54.65
CA PHE A 284 5.05 89.59 53.24
C PHE A 284 3.77 89.29 52.45
N LYS A 285 3.15 90.33 51.89
CA LYS A 285 1.92 90.21 51.08
C LYS A 285 2.19 89.66 49.68
N LYS A 286 3.14 90.27 48.98
CA LYS A 286 3.59 89.90 47.63
C LYS A 286 4.99 89.27 47.69
N PRO A 287 5.46 88.62 46.60
CA PRO A 287 6.83 88.14 46.52
C PRO A 287 7.82 89.23 46.92
N THR A 288 8.77 88.90 47.79
CA THR A 288 9.76 89.82 48.34
C THR A 288 11.11 89.12 48.45
N THR A 289 12.19 89.87 48.44
CA THR A 289 13.56 89.35 48.62
C THR A 289 14.18 89.87 49.92
N PRO A 290 15.22 89.22 50.48
CA PRO A 290 15.92 89.73 51.66
C PRO A 290 16.45 91.17 51.52
N ALA A 291 16.70 91.65 50.30
CA ALA A 291 17.06 93.04 50.01
C ALA A 291 15.85 93.97 50.23
N ASP A 292 14.69 93.62 49.66
CA ASP A 292 13.44 94.39 49.80
C ASP A 292 12.94 94.43 51.26
N VAL A 293 13.16 93.35 52.03
CA VAL A 293 12.77 93.30 53.46
C VAL A 293 13.59 94.25 54.33
N LYS A 294 14.86 94.50 53.97
CA LYS A 294 15.73 95.49 54.64
C LYS A 294 15.23 96.91 54.39
N GLU A 295 14.67 97.15 53.20
CA GLU A 295 14.05 98.42 52.80
C GLU A 295 12.69 98.63 53.50
N ILE A 296 11.87 97.58 53.65
CA ILE A 296 10.59 97.63 54.38
C ILE A 296 10.77 97.96 55.88
N ARG A 297 11.89 97.56 56.49
CA ARG A 297 12.21 97.90 57.90
C ARG A 297 12.71 99.34 58.09
N ASN A 298 13.14 100.00 57.00
CA ASN A 298 13.59 101.38 56.99
C ASN A 298 12.56 102.24 56.23
N SER A 299 11.37 102.42 56.78
CA SER A 299 10.35 103.26 56.18
C SER A 299 10.67 104.75 56.34
N SER A 300 11.12 105.38 55.26
CA SER A 300 10.79 106.79 54.95
C SER A 300 9.92 106.81 53.69
N PRO A 301 8.85 107.63 53.64
CA PRO A 301 7.94 107.63 52.50
C PRO A 301 8.54 108.48 51.38
N VAL A 302 8.71 107.90 50.19
CA VAL A 302 8.94 108.71 48.98
C VAL A 302 8.02 108.23 47.86
N SER A 303 7.43 109.24 47.24
CA SER A 303 6.38 109.24 46.24
C SER A 303 6.72 108.50 44.95
N SER A 304 5.64 108.19 44.23
CA SER A 304 5.57 107.73 42.84
C SER A 304 6.66 108.30 41.91
N SER A 305 7.42 107.42 41.25
CA SER A 305 7.71 107.43 39.81
C SER A 305 8.75 106.35 39.46
N GLY A 306 8.55 105.66 38.34
CA GLY A 306 9.62 104.90 37.67
C GLY A 306 9.61 103.40 37.93
N VAL A 307 9.03 102.66 36.99
CA VAL A 307 9.27 101.22 36.81
C VAL A 307 10.70 101.06 36.30
N GLU A 308 11.60 100.53 37.14
CA GLU A 308 12.86 99.94 36.70
C GLU A 308 12.74 98.41 36.79
N ILE A 309 12.53 97.77 35.65
CA ILE A 309 12.66 96.33 35.49
C ILE A 309 14.17 96.04 35.49
N ILE A 310 14.76 95.89 36.68
CA ILE A 310 16.08 95.30 36.81
C ILE A 310 15.87 93.79 36.70
N ASN A 311 16.10 93.26 35.49
CA ASN A 311 16.32 91.84 35.25
C ASN A 311 17.63 91.43 35.93
N SER A 312 17.64 91.35 37.26
CA SER A 312 18.68 90.60 37.96
C SER A 312 18.29 89.13 37.85
N GLU A 313 19.06 88.38 37.07
CA GLU A 313 19.07 86.91 37.00
C GLU A 313 19.39 86.32 38.38
N TYR A 314 18.49 86.49 39.36
CA TYR A 314 18.65 85.91 40.68
C TYR A 314 18.14 84.47 40.63
N SER A 315 19.01 83.60 40.10
CA SER A 315 18.93 82.13 40.12
C SER A 315 18.88 81.53 41.56
N GLY A 316 18.60 82.34 42.58
CA GLY A 316 18.50 81.97 44.00
C GLY A 316 17.08 82.01 44.57
N LEU A 317 16.05 82.42 43.81
CA LEU A 317 14.66 82.44 44.29
C LEU A 317 14.15 81.06 44.75
N ASP A 318 14.63 80.00 44.11
CA ASP A 318 14.31 78.62 44.52
C ASP A 318 15.02 78.16 45.79
N LYS A 319 16.08 78.86 46.21
CA LYS A 319 16.83 78.58 47.45
C LYS A 319 16.32 79.40 48.64
N LEU A 320 15.50 80.43 48.39
CA LEU A 320 14.88 81.21 49.45
C LEU A 320 13.75 80.39 50.11
N PRO A 321 13.57 80.51 51.44
CA PRO A 321 12.43 79.91 52.12
C PRO A 321 11.10 80.32 51.48
N MET A 322 10.16 79.38 51.39
CA MET A 322 8.91 79.54 50.62
C MET A 322 8.06 80.76 51.04
N TYR A 323 8.13 81.19 52.31
CA TYR A 323 7.40 82.37 52.81
C TYR A 323 7.80 83.70 52.15
N TYR A 324 8.97 83.79 51.49
CA TYR A 324 9.37 84.98 50.71
C TYR A 324 8.52 85.17 49.44
N ARG A 325 7.77 84.14 48.99
CA ARG A 325 6.82 84.27 47.86
C ARG A 325 5.59 85.12 48.19
N GLY A 326 5.38 85.48 49.46
CA GLY A 326 4.24 86.26 49.93
C GLY A 326 2.96 85.43 50.11
N TYR A 327 2.08 85.83 51.03
CA TYR A 327 0.93 85.01 51.40
C TYR A 327 -0.14 84.90 50.30
N GLU A 328 -0.33 85.92 49.44
CA GLU A 328 -1.33 85.87 48.36
C GLU A 328 -1.01 84.79 47.32
N SER A 329 0.26 84.71 46.90
CA SER A 329 0.71 83.72 45.92
C SER A 329 0.61 82.30 46.48
N LEU A 330 0.95 82.11 47.76
CA LEU A 330 0.89 80.80 48.41
C LEU A 330 -0.56 80.36 48.66
N GLU A 331 -1.47 81.30 48.98
CA GLU A 331 -2.91 81.04 49.11
C GLU A 331 -3.53 80.61 47.79
N ALA A 332 -3.16 81.25 46.67
CA ALA A 332 -3.60 80.84 45.34
C ALA A 332 -3.14 79.41 45.00
N GLU A 333 -1.86 79.07 45.21
CA GLU A 333 -1.35 77.70 45.00
C GLU A 333 -2.10 76.69 45.89
N LYS A 334 -2.34 77.04 47.15
CA LYS A 334 -3.06 76.19 48.11
C LYS A 334 -4.51 75.92 47.66
N ILE A 335 -5.24 76.93 47.19
CA ILE A 335 -6.62 76.79 46.71
C ILE A 335 -6.66 75.81 45.52
N GLU A 336 -5.76 75.99 44.56
CA GLU A 336 -5.65 75.09 43.41
C GLU A 336 -5.33 73.65 43.81
N LEU A 337 -4.39 73.44 44.74
CA LEU A 337 -4.06 72.10 45.22
C LEU A 337 -5.20 71.42 45.99
N ASN A 338 -5.99 72.17 46.76
CA ASN A 338 -7.17 71.67 47.47
C ASN A 338 -8.32 71.27 46.53
N ASN A 339 -8.46 71.97 45.40
CA ASN A 339 -9.49 71.69 44.40
C ASN A 339 -9.17 70.48 43.51
N ARG A 340 -7.93 69.97 43.51
CA ARG A 340 -7.51 68.81 42.70
C ARG A 340 -8.18 67.53 43.17
N LYS A 341 -8.91 66.88 42.26
CA LYS A 341 -9.56 65.58 42.48
C LYS A 341 -8.71 64.43 41.94
N LYS A 342 -8.87 63.25 42.53
CA LYS A 342 -8.15 62.01 42.16
C LYS A 342 -8.30 61.65 40.67
N ASP A 343 -9.48 61.88 40.09
CA ASP A 343 -9.79 61.50 38.70
C ASP A 343 -9.34 62.52 37.65
N LYS A 344 -9.00 63.75 38.06
CA LYS A 344 -8.58 64.84 37.15
C LYS A 344 -7.20 65.38 37.51
N PHE A 345 -6.32 64.50 38.01
CA PHE A 345 -4.98 64.91 38.40
C PHE A 345 -4.09 65.10 37.15
N PRO A 346 -3.47 66.27 36.93
CA PRO A 346 -2.59 66.49 35.79
C PRO A 346 -1.25 65.77 35.99
N SER A 347 -1.07 64.60 35.38
CA SER A 347 0.17 63.81 35.45
C SER A 347 0.40 63.04 34.15
N ALA A 348 1.56 63.21 33.52
CA ALA A 348 1.96 62.46 32.32
C ALA A 348 1.96 60.95 32.57
N ALA A 349 2.42 60.52 33.76
CA ALA A 349 2.45 59.10 34.13
C ALA A 349 1.05 58.47 34.25
N ILE A 350 0.02 59.25 34.63
CA ILE A 350 -1.37 58.78 34.63
C ILE A 350 -1.83 58.53 33.19
N VAL A 351 -1.58 59.49 32.29
CA VAL A 351 -1.96 59.40 30.88
C VAL A 351 -1.28 58.21 30.21
N ASP A 352 0.00 57.99 30.49
CA ASP A 352 0.75 56.86 29.93
C ASP A 352 0.21 55.51 30.40
N MET A 353 -0.14 55.37 31.69
CA MET A 353 -0.76 54.15 32.20
C MET A 353 -2.18 53.93 31.66
N GLU A 354 -2.98 54.99 31.50
CA GLU A 354 -4.31 54.92 30.89
C GLU A 354 -4.23 54.51 29.41
N LYS A 355 -3.24 55.03 28.68
CA LYS A 355 -2.91 54.58 27.32
C LYS A 355 -2.53 53.10 27.29
N GLN A 356 -1.67 52.64 28.20
CA GLN A 356 -1.31 51.23 28.28
C GLN A 356 -2.53 50.35 28.56
N LEU A 357 -3.41 50.74 29.49
CA LEU A 357 -4.65 50.02 29.75
C LEU A 357 -5.56 49.92 28.51
N ALA A 358 -5.67 50.99 27.73
CA ALA A 358 -6.43 50.98 26.47
C ALA A 358 -5.81 50.03 25.42
N LEU A 359 -4.48 49.95 25.34
CA LEU A 359 -3.80 49.03 24.43
C LEU A 359 -3.98 47.55 24.81
N LEU A 360 -4.29 47.24 26.07
CA LEU A 360 -4.57 45.88 26.53
C LEU A 360 -6.04 45.46 26.36
N GLU A 361 -6.88 46.30 25.75
CA GLU A 361 -8.31 46.01 25.58
C GLU A 361 -8.57 44.94 24.51
N LYS A 362 -7.75 44.89 23.45
CA LYS A 362 -7.86 43.89 22.37
C LYS A 362 -6.49 43.43 21.89
N ASP A 363 -6.34 42.13 21.73
CA ASP A 363 -5.15 41.53 21.12
C ASP A 363 -5.31 41.46 19.60
N ARG A 364 -4.60 42.36 18.90
CA ARG A 364 -4.60 42.43 17.43
C ARG A 364 -3.98 41.19 16.78
N GLU A 365 -3.07 40.49 17.47
CA GLU A 365 -2.45 39.28 16.93
C GLU A 365 -3.44 38.11 16.94
N ILE A 366 -4.21 37.96 18.02
CA ILE A 366 -5.27 36.95 18.09
C ILE A 366 -6.40 37.28 17.11
N GLU A 367 -6.80 38.54 17.00
CA GLU A 367 -7.81 38.98 16.02
C GLU A 367 -7.37 38.63 14.58
N LYS A 368 -6.10 38.87 14.24
CA LYS A 368 -5.52 38.48 12.96
C LYS A 368 -5.55 36.96 12.73
N LEU A 369 -5.33 36.15 13.77
CA LEU A 369 -5.34 34.69 13.65
C LEU A 369 -6.76 34.14 13.52
N GLN A 370 -7.73 34.69 14.28
CA GLN A 370 -9.14 34.28 14.26
C GLN A 370 -9.84 34.70 12.97
N ASN A 371 -9.53 35.88 12.44
CA ASN A 371 -10.19 36.44 11.25
C ASN A 371 -9.47 36.08 9.93
N ARG A 372 -8.61 35.07 9.93
CA ARG A 372 -7.90 34.65 8.73
C ARG A 372 -8.82 33.81 7.84
N GLU A 373 -9.12 34.30 6.63
CA GLU A 373 -10.00 33.61 5.67
C GLU A 373 -9.46 32.26 5.19
N THR A 374 -8.14 32.17 4.95
CA THR A 374 -7.48 30.93 4.48
C THR A 374 -6.38 30.47 5.44
N PRO A 375 -6.72 29.91 6.61
CA PRO A 375 -5.74 29.43 7.58
C PRO A 375 -4.75 28.42 7.00
N GLN A 376 -5.25 27.53 6.14
CA GLN A 376 -4.48 26.48 5.50
C GLN A 376 -3.24 26.96 4.74
N ALA A 377 -3.30 28.13 4.10
CA ALA A 377 -2.21 28.68 3.29
C ALA A 377 -0.94 28.96 4.12
N PHE A 378 -1.09 29.14 5.43
CA PHE A 378 0.01 29.43 6.35
C PHE A 378 0.55 28.17 7.03
N ILE A 379 -0.10 27.02 6.83
CA ILE A 379 0.31 25.76 7.43
C ILE A 379 1.18 24.99 6.44
N LYS A 380 2.50 25.10 6.58
CA LYS A 380 3.48 24.48 5.65
C LYS A 380 3.19 23.00 5.34
N LYS A 381 2.84 22.22 6.37
CA LYS A 381 2.50 20.80 6.22
C LYS A 381 1.22 20.58 5.40
N TYR A 382 0.23 21.45 5.54
CA TYR A 382 -1.00 21.40 4.74
C TYR A 382 -0.70 21.69 3.27
N VAL A 383 0.02 22.78 2.99
CA VAL A 383 0.40 23.17 1.62
C VAL A 383 1.24 22.09 0.93
N ALA A 384 2.12 21.41 1.68
CA ALA A 384 2.88 20.28 1.15
C ALA A 384 1.96 19.11 0.73
N LEU A 385 0.95 18.77 1.55
CA LEU A 385 -0.03 17.74 1.21
C LEU A 385 -0.94 18.15 0.05
N GLU A 386 -1.31 19.43 -0.03
CA GLU A 386 -2.08 19.97 -1.14
C GLU A 386 -1.32 19.86 -2.47
N LYS A 387 -0.04 20.28 -2.49
CA LYS A 387 0.84 20.08 -3.65
C LYS A 387 0.98 18.60 -4.03
N ARG A 388 1.12 17.73 -3.03
CA ARG A 388 1.18 16.28 -3.25
C ARG A 388 -0.12 15.74 -3.85
N ASN A 389 -1.28 16.18 -3.38
CA ASN A 389 -2.58 15.79 -3.94
C ASN A 389 -2.74 16.29 -5.38
N ALA A 390 -2.36 17.52 -5.67
CA ALA A 390 -2.35 18.04 -7.04
C ALA A 390 -1.46 17.18 -7.96
N HIS A 391 -0.26 16.82 -7.51
CA HIS A 391 0.62 15.89 -8.24
C HIS A 391 -0.02 14.51 -8.42
N LEU A 392 -0.56 13.89 -7.36
CA LEU A 392 -1.28 12.61 -7.41
C LEU A 392 -2.38 12.62 -8.48
N SER A 393 -3.18 13.69 -8.54
CA SER A 393 -4.30 13.82 -9.47
C SER A 393 -3.85 13.93 -10.93
N THR A 394 -2.63 14.39 -11.19
CA THR A 394 -2.05 14.45 -12.54
C THR A 394 -1.38 13.16 -12.98
N LEU A 395 -1.05 12.25 -12.05
CA LEU A 395 -0.40 10.99 -12.40
C LEU A 395 -1.31 10.13 -13.28
N GLN A 396 -0.69 9.53 -14.30
CA GLN A 396 -1.31 8.59 -15.22
C GLN A 396 -0.39 7.38 -15.40
N ILE A 397 -0.98 6.25 -15.82
CA ILE A 397 -0.24 5.02 -16.12
C ILE A 397 -0.35 4.72 -17.62
N GLU A 398 0.79 4.58 -18.28
CA GLU A 398 0.84 4.29 -19.72
C GLU A 398 1.00 2.78 -19.97
N ILE A 399 -0.07 2.13 -20.47
CA ILE A 399 -0.09 0.68 -20.71
C ILE A 399 -0.15 0.27 -22.19
N ASN A 400 -0.46 1.21 -23.10
CA ASN A 400 -0.85 0.89 -24.48
C ASN A 400 0.26 0.18 -25.28
N ASN A 401 1.51 0.57 -25.09
CA ASN A 401 2.66 0.04 -25.85
C ASN A 401 3.58 -0.87 -25.01
N VAL A 402 3.06 -1.43 -23.92
CA VAL A 402 3.86 -2.25 -23.01
C VAL A 402 3.73 -3.72 -23.41
N ALA A 403 4.81 -4.27 -23.98
CA ALA A 403 4.93 -5.70 -24.21
C ALA A 403 5.36 -6.40 -22.90
N LEU A 404 4.41 -7.08 -22.24
CA LEU A 404 4.66 -7.76 -20.95
C LEU A 404 5.68 -8.89 -21.05
N TYR A 405 5.76 -9.50 -22.22
CA TYR A 405 6.67 -10.59 -22.54
C TYR A 405 7.20 -10.43 -23.97
N LYS A 406 8.32 -11.09 -24.23
CA LYS A 406 8.83 -11.32 -25.58
C LYS A 406 8.31 -12.66 -26.07
N LEU A 407 7.74 -12.68 -27.27
CA LEU A 407 7.29 -13.90 -27.92
C LEU A 407 8.46 -14.50 -28.73
N ASP A 408 8.99 -15.62 -28.28
CA ASP A 408 10.12 -16.31 -28.92
C ASP A 408 9.63 -17.25 -30.05
N SER A 409 8.41 -17.80 -29.93
CA SER A 409 7.73 -18.53 -31.00
C SER A 409 6.22 -18.31 -30.94
N LYS A 410 5.59 -18.07 -32.10
CA LYS A 410 4.14 -17.96 -32.23
C LYS A 410 3.48 -19.34 -32.18
N PRO A 411 2.23 -19.45 -31.71
CA PRO A 411 1.41 -20.64 -31.91
C PRO A 411 1.36 -20.98 -33.40
N MET A 412 1.87 -22.16 -33.76
CA MET A 412 1.75 -22.70 -35.11
C MET A 412 1.31 -24.16 -34.99
N ALA A 413 0.32 -24.56 -35.77
CA ALA A 413 -0.12 -25.95 -35.82
C ALA A 413 1.02 -26.85 -36.32
N ARG A 414 1.32 -27.94 -35.60
CA ARG A 414 2.21 -28.98 -36.16
C ARG A 414 1.59 -29.55 -37.43
N GLN A 415 2.36 -29.62 -38.51
CA GLN A 415 1.91 -30.18 -39.79
C GLN A 415 1.45 -31.64 -39.71
N LYS A 416 1.91 -32.40 -38.70
CA LYS A 416 1.55 -33.80 -38.49
C LYS A 416 0.77 -33.99 -37.20
N SER A 417 -0.35 -34.70 -37.29
CA SER A 417 -1.17 -35.08 -36.14
C SER A 417 -0.38 -35.93 -35.13
N ILE A 418 -0.57 -35.64 -33.84
CA ILE A 418 0.11 -36.34 -32.74
C ILE A 418 -0.60 -37.65 -32.33
N LYS A 419 -1.92 -37.75 -32.56
CA LYS A 419 -2.76 -38.92 -32.25
C LYS A 419 -3.89 -39.03 -33.29
N PRO A 420 -4.29 -40.25 -33.71
CA PRO A 420 -3.77 -41.55 -33.31
C PRO A 420 -2.44 -41.92 -34.01
N LYS A 421 -1.57 -42.67 -33.31
CA LYS A 421 -0.36 -43.25 -33.91
C LYS A 421 -0.73 -44.46 -34.78
N LYS A 422 -1.12 -44.20 -36.03
CA LYS A 422 -1.66 -45.22 -36.97
C LYS A 422 -0.83 -46.52 -37.02
N LEU A 423 0.49 -46.40 -37.13
CA LEU A 423 1.39 -47.56 -37.16
C LEU A 423 1.33 -48.38 -35.85
N LEU A 424 1.37 -47.69 -34.70
CA LEU A 424 1.33 -48.35 -33.39
C LEU A 424 0.01 -49.12 -33.19
N ILE A 425 -1.11 -48.55 -33.64
CA ILE A 425 -2.43 -49.20 -33.57
C ILE A 425 -2.47 -50.44 -34.46
N LEU A 426 -1.94 -50.36 -35.68
CA LEU A 426 -1.87 -51.50 -36.60
C LEU A 426 -1.04 -52.66 -36.04
N VAL A 427 0.13 -52.37 -35.47
CA VAL A 427 0.98 -53.40 -34.84
C VAL A 427 0.27 -54.03 -33.64
N LEU A 428 -0.35 -53.22 -32.80
CA LEU A 428 -1.08 -53.72 -31.63
C LEU A 428 -2.29 -54.58 -32.04
N ALA A 429 -3.05 -54.15 -33.05
CA ALA A 429 -4.18 -54.90 -33.58
C ALA A 429 -3.76 -56.26 -34.18
N ALA A 430 -2.62 -56.31 -34.89
CA ALA A 430 -2.05 -57.55 -35.39
C ALA A 430 -1.64 -58.49 -34.25
N PHE A 431 -0.99 -57.97 -33.20
CA PHE A 431 -0.57 -58.77 -32.05
C PHE A 431 -1.76 -59.35 -31.29
N VAL A 432 -2.77 -58.53 -31.00
CA VAL A 432 -4.01 -58.98 -30.34
C VAL A 432 -4.74 -60.00 -31.21
N GLY A 433 -4.82 -59.77 -32.53
CA GLY A 433 -5.43 -60.71 -33.47
C GLY A 433 -4.72 -62.06 -33.54
N LEU A 434 -3.38 -62.07 -33.50
CA LEU A 434 -2.61 -63.31 -33.42
C LEU A 434 -2.84 -64.05 -32.11
N MET A 435 -2.82 -63.36 -30.96
CA MET A 435 -3.09 -63.96 -29.66
C MET A 435 -4.52 -64.53 -29.56
N MET A 436 -5.51 -63.79 -30.05
CA MET A 436 -6.90 -64.24 -30.05
C MET A 436 -7.10 -65.44 -31.00
N GLY A 437 -6.46 -65.39 -32.18
CA GLY A 437 -6.49 -66.47 -33.16
C GLY A 437 -5.86 -67.76 -32.64
N THR A 438 -4.69 -67.67 -31.99
CA THR A 438 -4.02 -68.85 -31.41
C THR A 438 -4.84 -69.45 -30.27
N LEU A 439 -5.38 -68.62 -29.37
CA LEU A 439 -6.23 -69.08 -28.28
C LEU A 439 -7.50 -69.79 -28.79
N LEU A 440 -8.17 -69.24 -29.81
CA LEU A 440 -9.35 -69.86 -30.42
C LEU A 440 -9.03 -71.24 -31.02
N VAL A 441 -7.88 -71.37 -31.69
CA VAL A 441 -7.45 -72.66 -32.26
C VAL A 441 -7.14 -73.68 -31.18
N LEU A 442 -6.48 -73.28 -30.10
CA LEU A 442 -6.17 -74.17 -28.96
C LEU A 442 -7.44 -74.64 -28.25
N ILE A 443 -8.40 -73.75 -27.98
CA ILE A 443 -9.69 -74.10 -27.37
C ILE A 443 -10.49 -75.05 -28.27
N GLN A 444 -10.52 -74.79 -29.58
CA GLN A 444 -11.20 -75.68 -30.53
C GLN A 444 -10.50 -77.04 -30.63
N GLY A 445 -9.17 -77.07 -30.62
CA GLY A 445 -8.38 -78.30 -30.60
C GLY A 445 -8.66 -79.15 -29.35
N ALA A 446 -8.58 -78.54 -28.16
CA ALA A 446 -8.90 -79.20 -26.90
C ALA A 446 -10.35 -79.70 -26.84
N SER A 447 -11.31 -78.91 -27.36
CA SER A 447 -12.73 -79.30 -27.39
C SER A 447 -13.02 -80.44 -28.36
N LYS A 448 -12.33 -80.48 -29.51
CA LYS A 448 -12.42 -81.61 -30.45
C LYS A 448 -11.82 -82.87 -29.84
N LYS A 449 -10.70 -82.76 -29.11
CA LYS A 449 -10.07 -83.88 -28.40
C LYS A 449 -11.02 -84.45 -27.33
N ARG A 450 -11.64 -83.58 -26.51
CA ARG A 450 -12.66 -83.99 -25.52
C ARG A 450 -13.91 -84.67 -26.10
N LYS A 451 -14.33 -84.29 -27.32
CA LYS A 451 -15.45 -84.94 -28.04
C LYS A 451 -15.06 -86.24 -28.75
N ALA A 452 -13.77 -86.52 -28.87
CA ALA A 452 -13.26 -87.76 -29.46
C ALA A 452 -12.88 -88.80 -28.39
N THR A 453 -12.71 -88.37 -27.13
CA THR A 453 -12.44 -89.22 -25.97
C THR A 453 -13.67 -89.42 -25.05
N ALA A 454 -14.79 -88.76 -25.35
CA ALA A 454 -16.12 -89.04 -24.77
C ALA A 454 -16.98 -89.71 -25.83
#